data_AF-A0AAN8GXQ0-F1
#
_entry.id   AF-A0AAN8GXQ0-F1
#
_cell.length_a   1.000
_cell.length_b   1.000
_cell.length_c   1.000
_cell.angle_alpha   90.00
_cell.angle_beta   90.00
_cell.angle_gamma   90.00
#
_symmetry.space_group_name_H-M   'P 1'
#
loop_
_entity.id
_entity.type
_entity.pdbx_description
1 polymer ?
#
loop_
_entity_poly.entity_id
_entity_poly.type
_entity_poly.pdbx_seq_one_letter_code
_entity_poly.pdbx_strand_id
1 'polypeptide(L)'
;MSRRSSAGRSLSLVDYSETDLNKLQQQYRKAEGTKKAYTEKTQVLICRDNREIQRLLEEREEHLRSLRFSQSRFTRWTDASVVHDLTDMLVCGDKIEQEWQAEKGKVASLKEQIIQWERKLVEQKTGGGTTLFSIKPGKYLLKNTFFMESKLHRAGKRFNTAMNRNGELRDELKKMQVEKKQFLHVQSCLGKELHALRKDIGSLMAKCTESFNASVKFQERQRMLMEQNAKDVAQFIKRNSNQEKEMSRNCNMGIFLDIKDFARSWDKVKHKQLDSKELGPEDFEDAIKKILKVTEESDLDKLVRNFLQMEEKTYTLMKFVNYQQKEAETLQRQISQRCNEREMFVAEKQRQQEQHQALQIKVSIEQEVMEHQLAGFQTRVEFMEKLLDQLKEGCESLLQISSDSSEICNQLSSSDGVQEENIAESLREVENRVNELLSLQSFLHFQENVKNQWDIDNLSTIAGQLLGKTPRAVNPPSAAETPAPVADPDLLESVLLEAKEPVRRDVLLTLVKKRAQRKKKTD
;
A
#
# COMPACT_ATOMS: atom_id res chain seq x y z
N MET A 1 -41.44 -175.14 42.81
CA MET A 1 -41.36 -176.61 42.80
C MET A 1 -39.87 -176.97 42.82
N SER A 2 -39.34 -177.78 43.75
CA SER A 2 -39.51 -179.23 43.90
C SER A 2 -39.03 -179.95 42.62
N ARG A 3 -38.01 -180.82 42.60
CA ARG A 3 -37.38 -181.73 43.60
C ARG A 3 -35.83 -181.69 43.47
N ARG A 4 -34.95 -182.39 44.21
CA ARG A 4 -34.81 -182.96 45.58
C ARG A 4 -33.73 -184.07 45.49
N SER A 5 -32.62 -183.88 46.20
CA SER A 5 -31.71 -184.87 46.84
C SER A 5 -31.32 -186.22 46.18
N SER A 6 -30.02 -186.55 46.29
CA SER A 6 -29.48 -187.91 46.45
C SER A 6 -29.52 -188.39 47.93
N ALA A 7 -29.00 -189.60 48.23
CA ALA A 7 -28.99 -190.31 49.54
C ALA A 7 -28.26 -189.57 50.71
N GLY A 8 -28.22 -190.02 51.99
CA GLY A 8 -28.51 -191.34 52.61
C GLY A 8 -28.61 -191.33 54.17
N ARG A 9 -28.30 -192.45 54.85
CA ARG A 9 -28.76 -192.83 56.23
C ARG A 9 -27.74 -192.62 57.38
N SER A 10 -28.17 -192.95 58.62
CA SER A 10 -27.53 -192.69 59.93
C SER A 10 -26.67 -193.81 60.56
N LEU A 11 -25.73 -193.40 61.41
CA LEU A 11 -25.04 -194.07 62.55
C LEU A 11 -24.99 -195.61 62.67
N SER A 12 -23.91 -196.17 62.14
CA SER A 12 -22.98 -197.12 62.81
C SER A 12 -21.69 -197.07 61.97
N LEU A 13 -20.49 -196.69 62.42
CA LEU A 13 -19.79 -196.86 63.70
C LEU A 13 -18.52 -195.95 63.61
N VAL A 14 -18.17 -194.96 64.45
CA VAL A 14 -18.71 -194.34 65.69
C VAL A 14 -18.71 -192.80 65.51
N ASP A 15 -19.51 -192.07 66.30
CA ASP A 15 -19.56 -190.60 66.48
C ASP A 15 -18.89 -189.70 65.43
N TYR A 16 -19.50 -189.64 64.24
CA TYR A 16 -19.44 -188.51 63.30
C TYR A 16 -20.70 -188.51 62.42
N SER A 17 -21.59 -187.51 62.51
CA SER A 17 -22.56 -187.11 61.44
C SER A 17 -23.54 -185.97 61.81
N GLU A 18 -23.07 -184.93 62.52
CA GLU A 18 -23.82 -183.69 62.82
C GLU A 18 -24.03 -182.78 61.57
N THR A 19 -23.56 -183.22 60.41
CA THR A 19 -23.16 -182.36 59.28
C THR A 19 -24.20 -182.20 58.18
N ASP A 20 -25.17 -183.11 58.03
CA ASP A 20 -26.07 -183.11 56.87
C ASP A 20 -27.45 -182.48 57.10
N LEU A 21 -28.05 -182.59 58.30
CA LEU A 21 -29.35 -181.95 58.56
C LEU A 21 -29.24 -180.41 58.59
N ASN A 22 -28.14 -179.91 59.15
CA ASN A 22 -27.80 -178.49 59.18
C ASN A 22 -27.79 -177.85 57.78
N LYS A 23 -27.36 -178.58 56.74
CA LYS A 23 -27.32 -178.09 55.35
C LYS A 23 -28.73 -177.82 54.80
N LEU A 24 -29.71 -178.68 55.09
CA LEU A 24 -31.07 -178.54 54.57
C LEU A 24 -31.83 -177.39 55.26
N GLN A 25 -31.67 -177.26 56.58
CA GLN A 25 -32.26 -176.16 57.35
C GLN A 25 -31.65 -174.79 56.96
N GLN A 26 -30.36 -174.77 56.61
CA GLN A 26 -29.69 -173.56 56.11
C GLN A 26 -30.16 -173.17 54.69
N GLN A 27 -30.43 -174.12 53.79
CA GLN A 27 -30.99 -173.79 52.47
C GLN A 27 -32.42 -173.25 52.53
N TYR A 28 -33.29 -173.80 53.39
CA TYR A 28 -34.65 -173.27 53.54
C TYR A 28 -34.64 -171.84 54.10
N ARG A 29 -33.81 -171.56 55.12
CA ARG A 29 -33.59 -170.18 55.61
C ARG A 29 -33.07 -169.23 54.52
N LYS A 30 -32.15 -169.67 53.66
CA LYS A 30 -31.64 -168.87 52.53
C LYS A 30 -32.76 -168.52 51.53
N ALA A 31 -33.58 -169.50 51.13
CA ALA A 31 -34.67 -169.29 50.18
C ALA A 31 -35.84 -168.46 50.75
N GLU A 32 -36.15 -168.62 52.04
CA GLU A 32 -37.16 -167.79 52.71
C GLU A 32 -36.66 -166.34 52.88
N GLY A 33 -35.37 -166.17 53.19
CA GLY A 33 -34.70 -164.88 53.25
C GLY A 33 -34.69 -164.13 51.92
N THR A 34 -34.40 -164.81 50.80
CA THR A 34 -34.45 -164.15 49.48
C THR A 34 -35.86 -163.75 49.06
N LYS A 35 -36.89 -164.55 49.39
CA LYS A 35 -38.29 -164.16 49.14
C LYS A 35 -38.68 -162.92 49.94
N LYS A 36 -38.40 -162.90 51.26
CA LYS A 36 -38.68 -161.74 52.13
C LYS A 36 -37.95 -160.48 51.67
N ALA A 37 -36.66 -160.60 51.36
CA ALA A 37 -35.85 -159.50 50.85
C ALA A 37 -36.35 -158.96 49.49
N TYR A 38 -36.92 -159.79 48.62
CA TYR A 38 -37.56 -159.31 47.39
C TYR A 38 -38.84 -158.54 47.68
N THR A 39 -39.74 -159.09 48.51
CA THR A 39 -41.01 -158.42 48.85
C THR A 39 -40.78 -157.08 49.56
N GLU A 40 -39.84 -157.02 50.51
CA GLU A 40 -39.46 -155.78 51.19
C GLU A 40 -38.88 -154.75 50.21
N LYS A 41 -38.00 -155.16 49.28
CA LYS A 41 -37.47 -154.26 48.25
C LYS A 41 -38.55 -153.68 47.34
N THR A 42 -39.51 -154.50 46.88
CA THR A 42 -40.64 -153.98 46.09
C THR A 42 -41.53 -153.03 46.90
N GLN A 43 -41.78 -153.34 48.18
CA GLN A 43 -42.65 -152.51 49.02
C GLN A 43 -41.98 -151.18 49.40
N VAL A 44 -40.66 -151.18 49.65
CA VAL A 44 -39.87 -149.95 49.84
C VAL A 44 -39.87 -149.09 48.56
N LEU A 45 -39.77 -149.70 47.37
CA LEU A 45 -39.83 -148.97 46.10
C LEU A 45 -41.19 -148.28 45.92
N ILE A 46 -42.29 -149.01 46.10
CA ILE A 46 -43.66 -148.48 46.02
C ILE A 46 -43.90 -147.35 47.05
N CYS A 47 -43.39 -147.50 48.27
CA CYS A 47 -43.46 -146.44 49.29
C CYS A 47 -42.63 -145.20 48.94
N ARG A 48 -41.51 -145.36 48.21
CA ARG A 48 -40.69 -144.24 47.74
C ARG A 48 -41.40 -143.48 46.62
N ASP A 49 -41.92 -144.19 45.63
CA ASP A 49 -42.51 -143.57 44.45
C ASP A 49 -43.84 -142.84 44.80
N ASN A 50 -44.63 -143.37 45.74
CA ASN A 50 -45.80 -142.67 46.28
C ASN A 50 -45.45 -141.37 47.03
N ARG A 51 -44.33 -141.34 47.77
CA ARG A 51 -43.83 -140.10 48.43
C ARG A 51 -43.36 -139.06 47.42
N GLU A 52 -42.76 -139.49 46.31
CA GLU A 52 -42.34 -138.60 45.22
C GLU A 52 -43.55 -137.93 44.57
N ILE A 53 -44.61 -138.70 44.29
CA ILE A 53 -45.86 -138.19 43.71
C ILE A 53 -46.53 -137.15 44.63
N GLN A 54 -46.56 -137.38 45.94
CA GLN A 54 -47.10 -136.38 46.88
C GLN A 54 -46.30 -135.07 46.87
N ARG A 55 -44.97 -135.14 46.89
CA ARG A 55 -44.11 -133.94 46.83
C ARG A 55 -44.36 -133.12 45.56
N LEU A 56 -44.43 -133.78 44.41
CA LEU A 56 -44.68 -133.12 43.12
C LEU A 56 -46.07 -132.46 43.04
N LEU A 57 -47.08 -132.99 43.74
CA LEU A 57 -48.41 -132.38 43.83
C LEU A 57 -48.41 -131.14 44.73
N GLU A 58 -47.69 -131.17 45.85
CA GLU A 58 -47.51 -130.03 46.76
C GLU A 58 -46.75 -128.88 46.07
N GLU A 59 -45.63 -129.19 45.39
CA GLU A 59 -44.87 -128.24 44.57
C GLU A 59 -45.74 -127.60 43.47
N ARG A 60 -46.58 -128.39 42.78
CA ARG A 60 -47.49 -127.88 41.75
C ARG A 60 -48.51 -126.88 42.31
N GLU A 61 -49.07 -127.13 43.49
CA GLU A 61 -49.97 -126.17 44.11
C GLU A 61 -49.24 -124.90 44.55
N GLU A 62 -48.03 -125.02 45.09
CA GLU A 62 -47.23 -123.88 45.52
C GLU A 62 -46.87 -122.98 44.33
N HIS A 63 -46.48 -123.55 43.19
CA HIS A 63 -46.28 -122.80 41.94
C HIS A 63 -47.56 -122.10 41.44
N LEU A 64 -48.72 -122.75 41.52
CA LEU A 64 -50.00 -122.12 41.13
C LEU A 64 -50.42 -121.00 42.09
N ARG A 65 -50.18 -121.14 43.39
CA ARG A 65 -50.38 -120.06 44.38
C ARG A 65 -49.44 -118.89 44.12
N SER A 66 -48.17 -119.18 43.81
CA SER A 66 -47.14 -118.18 43.49
C SER A 66 -47.52 -117.37 42.25
N LEU A 67 -47.91 -118.04 41.15
CA LEU A 67 -48.33 -117.39 39.91
C LEU A 67 -49.52 -116.44 40.13
N ARG A 68 -50.54 -116.87 40.88
CA ARG A 68 -51.71 -116.04 41.21
C ARG A 68 -51.36 -114.84 42.10
N PHE A 69 -50.40 -114.99 43.01
CA PHE A 69 -49.93 -113.88 43.84
C PHE A 69 -49.20 -112.84 42.99
N SER A 70 -48.28 -113.27 42.11
CA SER A 70 -47.54 -112.39 41.20
C SER A 70 -48.43 -111.64 40.20
N GLN A 71 -49.54 -112.23 39.75
CA GLN A 71 -50.42 -111.62 38.74
C GLN A 71 -51.53 -110.71 39.30
N SER A 72 -51.98 -110.90 40.55
CA SER A 72 -53.25 -110.30 40.99
C SER A 72 -53.16 -108.92 41.64
N ARG A 73 -52.02 -108.56 42.25
CA ARG A 73 -51.92 -107.33 43.08
C ARG A 73 -50.88 -106.31 42.67
N PHE A 74 -49.79 -106.70 42.02
CA PHE A 74 -48.68 -105.78 41.72
C PHE A 74 -48.76 -105.23 40.29
N THR A 75 -48.66 -106.11 39.29
CA THR A 75 -48.56 -105.79 37.85
C THR A 75 -49.65 -104.83 37.35
N ARG A 76 -50.93 -105.08 37.65
CA ARG A 76 -52.02 -104.32 37.02
C ARG A 76 -52.05 -102.81 37.36
N TRP A 77 -51.53 -102.41 38.53
CA TRP A 77 -51.47 -100.99 38.90
C TRP A 77 -50.12 -100.34 38.57
N THR A 78 -49.01 -101.09 38.68
CA THR A 78 -47.69 -100.59 38.27
C THR A 78 -47.64 -100.35 36.77
N ASP A 79 -48.14 -101.29 35.96
CA ASP A 79 -47.99 -101.22 34.50
C ASP A 79 -48.80 -100.06 33.92
N ALA A 80 -49.99 -99.78 34.48
CA ALA A 80 -50.81 -98.64 34.07
C ALA A 80 -50.20 -97.28 34.47
N SER A 81 -49.63 -97.17 35.68
CA SER A 81 -48.93 -95.96 36.11
C SER A 81 -47.67 -95.72 35.28
N VAL A 82 -46.83 -96.75 35.13
CA VAL A 82 -45.57 -96.66 34.37
C VAL A 82 -45.83 -96.32 32.90
N VAL A 83 -46.90 -96.83 32.28
CA VAL A 83 -47.29 -96.42 30.92
C VAL A 83 -47.74 -94.96 30.86
N HIS A 84 -48.45 -94.45 31.87
CA HIS A 84 -48.83 -93.03 31.93
C HIS A 84 -47.59 -92.13 32.12
N ASP A 85 -46.72 -92.48 33.07
CA ASP A 85 -45.47 -91.77 33.35
C ASP A 85 -44.54 -91.75 32.11
N LEU A 86 -44.44 -92.87 31.39
CA LEU A 86 -43.71 -92.95 30.11
C LEU A 86 -44.36 -92.09 29.02
N THR A 87 -45.68 -92.02 28.96
CA THR A 87 -46.41 -91.17 27.99
C THR A 87 -46.16 -89.69 28.28
N ASP A 88 -46.22 -89.29 29.54
CA ASP A 88 -45.95 -87.90 29.96
C ASP A 88 -44.48 -87.53 29.74
N MET A 89 -43.54 -88.46 29.97
CA MET A 89 -42.13 -88.28 29.63
C MET A 89 -41.90 -88.13 28.12
N LEU A 90 -42.60 -88.88 27.27
CA LEU A 90 -42.54 -88.72 25.81
C LEU A 90 -43.12 -87.37 25.37
N VAL A 91 -44.27 -86.96 25.90
CA VAL A 91 -44.88 -85.65 25.62
C VAL A 91 -43.99 -84.50 26.10
N CYS A 92 -43.26 -84.66 27.20
CA CYS A 92 -42.24 -83.71 27.65
C CYS A 92 -41.02 -83.70 26.71
N GLY A 93 -40.58 -84.86 26.22
CA GLY A 93 -39.53 -84.98 25.20
C GLY A 93 -39.90 -84.26 23.90
N ASP A 94 -41.11 -84.47 23.38
CA ASP A 94 -41.62 -83.82 22.17
C ASP A 94 -41.69 -82.29 22.31
N LYS A 95 -42.05 -81.78 23.50
CA LYS A 95 -42.03 -80.34 23.80
C LYS A 95 -40.61 -79.78 23.78
N ILE A 96 -39.65 -80.45 24.41
CA ILE A 96 -38.24 -80.03 24.43
C ILE A 96 -37.66 -80.05 23.00
N GLU A 97 -38.00 -81.06 22.19
CA GLU A 97 -37.59 -81.13 20.78
C GLU A 97 -38.20 -79.98 19.96
N GLN A 98 -39.48 -79.64 20.16
CA GLN A 98 -40.11 -78.47 19.53
C GLN A 98 -39.44 -77.15 19.93
N GLU A 99 -39.13 -76.96 21.22
CA GLU A 99 -38.40 -75.78 21.71
C GLU A 99 -36.98 -75.72 21.13
N TRP A 100 -36.28 -76.85 21.04
CA TRP A 100 -34.95 -76.94 20.43
C TRP A 100 -34.97 -76.57 18.94
N GLN A 101 -35.94 -77.08 18.17
CA GLN A 101 -36.08 -76.74 16.75
C GLN A 101 -36.45 -75.26 16.55
N ALA A 102 -37.30 -74.70 17.43
CA ALA A 102 -37.63 -73.28 17.40
C ALA A 102 -36.40 -72.40 17.69
N GLU A 103 -35.59 -72.74 18.69
CA GLU A 103 -34.37 -72.01 19.03
C GLU A 103 -33.29 -72.14 17.94
N LYS A 104 -33.13 -73.33 17.36
CA LYS A 104 -32.28 -73.59 16.19
C LYS A 104 -32.69 -72.72 14.98
N GLY A 105 -34.00 -72.50 14.79
CA GLY A 105 -34.54 -71.56 13.81
C GLY A 105 -34.14 -70.11 14.07
N LYS A 106 -34.23 -69.63 15.33
CA LYS A 106 -33.77 -68.28 15.71
C LYS A 106 -32.26 -68.12 15.47
N VAL A 107 -31.46 -69.11 15.86
CA VAL A 107 -30.01 -69.12 15.63
C VAL A 107 -29.67 -69.06 14.14
N ALA A 108 -30.41 -69.76 13.28
CA ALA A 108 -30.23 -69.66 11.82
C ALA A 108 -30.54 -68.26 11.29
N SER A 109 -31.66 -67.66 11.73
CA SER A 109 -32.01 -66.26 11.39
C SER A 109 -30.96 -65.26 11.84
N LEU A 110 -30.41 -65.41 13.06
CA LEU A 110 -29.36 -64.52 13.58
C LEU A 110 -28.06 -64.67 12.79
N LYS A 111 -27.68 -65.89 12.39
CA LYS A 111 -26.50 -66.13 11.53
C LYS A 111 -26.64 -65.47 10.16
N GLU A 112 -27.81 -65.55 9.53
CA GLU A 112 -28.07 -64.86 8.26
C GLU A 112 -27.99 -63.32 8.43
N GLN A 113 -28.54 -62.77 9.51
CA GLN A 113 -28.40 -61.34 9.81
C GLN A 113 -26.94 -60.92 10.02
N ILE A 114 -26.14 -61.72 10.73
CA ILE A 114 -24.69 -61.47 10.92
C ILE A 114 -24.00 -61.42 9.55
N ILE A 115 -24.22 -62.42 8.68
CA ILE A 115 -23.63 -62.46 7.32
C ILE A 115 -24.04 -61.23 6.50
N GLN A 116 -25.28 -60.75 6.62
CA GLN A 116 -25.73 -59.53 5.94
C GLN A 116 -25.06 -58.26 6.49
N TRP A 117 -24.85 -58.16 7.81
CA TRP A 117 -24.12 -57.04 8.42
C TRP A 117 -22.63 -57.06 8.11
N GLU A 118 -22.00 -58.23 8.11
CA GLU A 118 -20.61 -58.42 7.67
C GLU A 118 -20.44 -58.01 6.20
N ARG A 119 -21.37 -58.41 5.32
CA ARG A 119 -21.38 -58.00 3.90
C ARG A 119 -21.47 -56.48 3.76
N LYS A 120 -22.40 -55.82 4.48
CA LYS A 120 -22.52 -54.35 4.51
C LYS A 120 -21.28 -53.66 5.06
N LEU A 121 -20.63 -54.24 6.08
CA LEU A 121 -19.40 -53.70 6.66
C LEU A 121 -18.22 -53.83 5.69
N VAL A 122 -18.11 -54.95 4.98
CA VAL A 122 -17.11 -55.13 3.90
C VAL A 122 -17.38 -54.16 2.76
N GLU A 123 -18.63 -54.03 2.31
CA GLU A 123 -19.03 -53.09 1.25
C GLU A 123 -18.72 -51.63 1.63
N GLN A 124 -18.98 -51.21 2.88
CA GLN A 124 -18.56 -49.90 3.36
C GLN A 124 -17.04 -49.75 3.53
N LYS A 125 -16.29 -50.82 3.86
CA LYS A 125 -14.81 -50.77 3.88
C LYS A 125 -14.21 -50.68 2.48
N THR A 126 -14.81 -51.35 1.50
CA THR A 126 -14.38 -51.33 0.09
C THR A 126 -14.76 -50.01 -0.59
N GLY A 127 -16.00 -49.54 -0.42
CA GLY A 127 -16.45 -48.23 -0.90
C GLY A 127 -15.84 -47.05 -0.14
N GLY A 128 -15.53 -47.23 1.14
CA GLY A 128 -14.86 -46.25 2.01
C GLY A 128 -13.33 -46.26 1.90
N GLY A 129 -12.72 -47.15 1.11
CA GLY A 129 -11.27 -47.29 0.96
C GLY A 129 -10.54 -46.03 0.45
N THR A 130 -11.28 -45.05 -0.08
CA THR A 130 -10.75 -43.75 -0.53
C THR A 130 -10.60 -42.71 0.59
N THR A 131 -11.16 -42.95 1.78
CA THR A 131 -11.20 -41.94 2.87
C THR A 131 -9.83 -41.59 3.45
N LEU A 132 -8.85 -42.49 3.39
CA LEU A 132 -7.47 -42.23 3.84
C LEU A 132 -6.71 -41.20 2.98
N PHE A 133 -7.21 -40.85 1.79
CA PHE A 133 -6.65 -39.75 1.00
C PHE A 133 -7.12 -38.35 1.45
N SER A 134 -8.16 -38.25 2.29
CA SER A 134 -8.82 -36.96 2.60
C SER A 134 -7.96 -35.97 3.41
N ILE A 135 -6.83 -36.41 3.98
CA ILE A 135 -5.91 -35.55 4.76
C ILE A 135 -4.85 -34.87 3.87
N LYS A 136 -4.58 -35.39 2.67
CA LYS A 136 -3.56 -34.85 1.75
C LYS A 136 -4.01 -33.70 0.80
N PRO A 137 -5.28 -33.51 0.37
CA PRO A 137 -5.63 -32.39 -0.51
C PRO A 137 -5.46 -31.03 0.17
N GLY A 138 -5.65 -30.94 1.49
CA GLY A 138 -5.50 -29.68 2.23
C GLY A 138 -4.14 -29.00 2.02
N LYS A 139 -3.03 -29.76 2.06
CA LYS A 139 -1.68 -29.20 1.84
C LYS A 139 -1.46 -28.72 0.40
N TYR A 140 -2.06 -29.38 -0.59
CA TYR A 140 -2.00 -28.93 -1.99
C TYR A 140 -2.87 -27.69 -2.21
N LEU A 141 -4.09 -27.68 -1.67
CA LEU A 141 -5.01 -26.54 -1.73
C LEU A 141 -4.44 -25.29 -1.05
N LEU A 142 -3.84 -25.42 0.14
CA LEU A 142 -3.12 -24.31 0.81
C LEU A 142 -1.96 -23.79 -0.05
N LYS A 143 -1.10 -24.67 -0.59
CA LYS A 143 -0.02 -24.24 -1.49
C LYS A 143 -0.53 -23.54 -2.75
N ASN A 144 -1.63 -24.03 -3.33
CA ASN A 144 -2.25 -23.40 -4.49
C ASN A 144 -2.89 -22.04 -4.12
N THR A 145 -3.48 -21.92 -2.93
CA THR A 145 -4.03 -20.66 -2.40
C THR A 145 -2.90 -19.64 -2.20
N PHE A 146 -1.83 -19.98 -1.48
CA PHE A 146 -0.65 -19.13 -1.34
C PHE A 146 -0.01 -18.74 -2.67
N PHE A 147 0.05 -19.65 -3.66
CA PHE A 147 0.54 -19.34 -5.00
C PHE A 147 -0.37 -18.35 -5.73
N MET A 148 -1.68 -18.53 -5.66
CA MET A 148 -2.67 -17.63 -6.27
C MET A 148 -2.71 -16.27 -5.58
N GLU A 149 -2.62 -16.20 -4.26
CA GLU A 149 -2.42 -14.97 -3.49
C GLU A 149 -1.12 -14.28 -3.86
N SER A 150 0.00 -15.00 -3.96
CA SER A 150 1.29 -14.47 -4.39
C SER A 150 1.27 -13.98 -5.86
N LYS A 151 0.43 -14.58 -6.70
CA LYS A 151 0.21 -14.16 -8.09
C LYS A 151 -0.68 -12.91 -8.13
N LEU A 152 -1.74 -12.86 -7.31
CA LEU A 152 -2.62 -11.70 -7.15
C LEU A 152 -1.86 -10.51 -6.58
N HIS A 153 -1.02 -10.70 -5.55
CA HIS A 153 -0.19 -9.65 -4.96
C HIS A 153 0.84 -9.12 -5.97
N ARG A 154 1.48 -9.99 -6.76
CA ARG A 154 2.36 -9.57 -7.86
C ARG A 154 1.63 -8.84 -8.98
N ALA A 155 0.41 -9.25 -9.32
CA ALA A 155 -0.44 -8.54 -10.28
C ALA A 155 -0.89 -7.17 -9.72
N GLY A 156 -1.29 -7.10 -8.45
CA GLY A 156 -1.66 -5.87 -7.76
C GLY A 156 -0.50 -4.88 -7.64
N LYS A 157 0.71 -5.34 -7.28
CA LYS A 157 1.93 -4.51 -7.33
C LYS A 157 2.17 -3.94 -8.73
N ARG A 158 2.11 -4.77 -9.77
CA ARG A 158 2.27 -4.33 -11.18
C ARG A 158 1.18 -3.36 -11.62
N PHE A 159 -0.06 -3.56 -11.20
CA PHE A 159 -1.17 -2.67 -11.49
C PHE A 159 -1.00 -1.32 -10.79
N ASN A 160 -0.61 -1.32 -9.51
CA ASN A 160 -0.35 -0.11 -8.74
C ASN A 160 0.85 0.67 -9.29
N THR A 161 1.95 0.02 -9.69
CA THR A 161 3.06 0.72 -10.34
C THR A 161 2.66 1.27 -11.72
N ALA A 162 1.86 0.55 -12.49
CA ALA A 162 1.31 1.05 -13.75
C ALA A 162 0.35 2.24 -13.53
N MET A 163 -0.45 2.25 -12.46
CA MET A 163 -1.35 3.36 -12.11
C MET A 163 -0.58 4.58 -11.60
N ASN A 164 0.45 4.40 -10.77
CA ASN A 164 1.34 5.50 -10.35
C ASN A 164 2.00 6.13 -11.57
N ARG A 165 2.56 5.32 -12.48
CA ARG A 165 3.16 5.80 -13.73
C ARG A 165 2.14 6.45 -14.67
N ASN A 166 0.88 5.99 -14.67
CA ASN A 166 -0.21 6.67 -15.39
C ASN A 166 -0.55 8.02 -14.76
N GLY A 167 -0.45 8.15 -13.44
CA GLY A 167 -0.56 9.41 -12.69
C GLY A 167 0.55 10.39 -13.05
N GLU A 168 1.82 9.94 -12.98
CA GLU A 168 3.01 10.71 -13.40
C GLU A 168 2.83 11.27 -14.82
N LEU A 169 2.48 10.42 -15.79
CA LEU A 169 2.25 10.82 -17.18
C LEU A 169 1.07 11.78 -17.34
N ARG A 170 0.02 11.69 -16.51
CA ARG A 170 -1.07 12.67 -16.51
C ARG A 170 -0.63 14.02 -15.98
N ASP A 171 0.24 14.05 -14.97
CA ASP A 171 0.74 15.29 -14.39
C ASP A 171 1.79 15.95 -15.29
N GLU A 172 2.63 15.16 -15.96
CA GLU A 172 3.47 15.63 -17.06
C GLU A 172 2.62 16.21 -18.20
N LEU A 173 1.56 15.50 -18.64
CA LEU A 173 0.64 16.02 -19.66
C LEU A 173 -0.05 17.32 -19.22
N LYS A 174 -0.42 17.47 -17.94
CA LYS A 174 -0.96 18.74 -17.41
C LYS A 174 0.09 19.86 -17.47
N LYS A 175 1.35 19.61 -17.09
CA LYS A 175 2.46 20.59 -17.20
C LYS A 175 2.63 21.05 -18.65
N MET A 176 2.79 20.11 -19.58
CA MET A 176 2.90 20.39 -21.03
C MET A 176 1.68 21.14 -21.58
N GLN A 177 0.47 20.89 -21.08
CA GLN A 177 -0.73 21.65 -21.46
C GLN A 177 -0.74 23.08 -20.92
N VAL A 178 -0.23 23.32 -19.71
CA VAL A 178 -0.08 24.67 -19.13
C VAL A 178 0.99 25.45 -19.88
N GLU A 179 2.16 24.85 -20.11
CA GLU A 179 3.24 25.43 -20.91
C GLU A 179 2.75 25.79 -22.32
N LYS A 180 2.06 24.87 -23.01
CA LYS A 180 1.47 25.16 -24.33
C LYS A 180 0.51 26.36 -24.29
N LYS A 181 -0.31 26.50 -23.24
CA LYS A 181 -1.20 27.68 -23.08
C LYS A 181 -0.40 28.97 -22.87
N GLN A 182 0.69 28.92 -22.10
CA GLN A 182 1.59 30.06 -21.89
C GLN A 182 2.28 30.45 -23.21
N PHE A 183 2.84 29.50 -23.96
CA PHE A 183 3.45 29.75 -25.27
C PHE A 183 2.45 30.36 -26.28
N LEU A 184 1.23 29.82 -26.36
CA LEU A 184 0.18 30.38 -27.22
C LEU A 184 -0.26 31.80 -26.77
N HIS A 185 -0.26 32.07 -25.46
CA HIS A 185 -0.53 33.41 -24.94
C HIS A 185 0.57 34.40 -25.34
N VAL A 186 1.85 34.05 -25.13
CA VAL A 186 3.00 34.87 -25.56
C VAL A 186 2.98 35.10 -27.08
N GLN A 187 2.72 34.06 -27.87
CA GLN A 187 2.57 34.19 -29.33
C GLN A 187 1.43 35.14 -29.72
N SER A 188 0.31 35.12 -29.01
CA SER A 188 -0.82 36.05 -29.23
C SER A 188 -0.43 37.49 -28.88
N CYS A 189 0.31 37.71 -27.79
CA CYS A 189 0.80 39.03 -27.40
C CYS A 189 1.81 39.59 -28.41
N LEU A 190 2.82 38.82 -28.79
CA LEU A 190 3.77 39.17 -29.85
C LEU A 190 3.07 39.44 -31.20
N GLY A 191 2.03 38.67 -31.52
CA GLY A 191 1.20 38.90 -32.72
C GLY A 191 0.47 40.25 -32.70
N LYS A 192 -0.03 40.68 -31.53
CA LYS A 192 -0.66 42.00 -31.35
C LYS A 192 0.37 43.12 -31.44
N GLU A 193 1.54 42.96 -30.84
CA GLU A 193 2.64 43.92 -30.91
C GLU A 193 3.15 44.11 -32.35
N LEU A 194 3.35 43.02 -33.09
CA LEU A 194 3.70 43.08 -34.52
C LEU A 194 2.61 43.78 -35.37
N HIS A 195 1.33 43.57 -35.04
CA HIS A 195 0.25 44.28 -35.71
C HIS A 195 0.23 45.78 -35.35
N ALA A 196 0.48 46.14 -34.10
CA ALA A 196 0.61 47.53 -33.66
C ALA A 196 1.77 48.22 -34.38
N LEU A 197 2.96 47.60 -34.39
CA LEU A 197 4.14 48.12 -35.09
C LEU A 197 3.89 48.30 -36.60
N ARG A 198 3.21 47.35 -37.25
CA ARG A 198 2.82 47.50 -38.67
C ARG A 198 1.86 48.67 -38.89
N LYS A 199 0.92 48.90 -37.98
CA LYS A 199 0.01 50.05 -38.02
C LYS A 199 0.76 51.38 -37.82
N ASP A 200 1.74 51.40 -36.92
CA ASP A 200 2.56 52.58 -36.65
C ASP A 200 3.51 52.91 -37.82
N ILE A 201 4.10 51.88 -38.45
CA ILE A 201 4.84 52.02 -39.72
C ILE A 201 3.93 52.56 -40.82
N GLY A 202 2.69 52.06 -40.96
CA GLY A 202 1.71 52.58 -41.90
C GLY A 202 1.33 54.05 -41.64
N SER A 203 1.15 54.42 -40.37
CA SER A 203 0.90 55.79 -39.92
C SER A 203 2.08 56.73 -40.22
N LEU A 204 3.31 56.29 -39.96
CA LEU A 204 4.53 57.02 -40.28
C LEU A 204 4.70 57.18 -41.79
N MET A 205 4.47 56.11 -42.57
CA MET A 205 4.52 56.14 -44.03
C MET A 205 3.50 57.13 -44.59
N ALA A 206 2.25 57.13 -44.09
CA ALA A 206 1.24 58.11 -44.48
C ALA A 206 1.67 59.56 -44.19
N LYS A 207 2.23 59.84 -42.99
CA LYS A 207 2.77 61.16 -42.64
C LYS A 207 3.95 61.58 -43.53
N CYS A 208 4.85 60.65 -43.85
CA CYS A 208 5.96 60.90 -44.78
C CYS A 208 5.43 61.21 -46.19
N THR A 209 4.44 60.47 -46.68
CA THR A 209 3.77 60.73 -47.97
C THR A 209 3.03 62.07 -47.96
N GLU A 210 2.37 62.44 -46.86
CA GLU A 210 1.72 63.74 -46.71
C GLU A 210 2.73 64.90 -46.73
N SER A 211 3.81 64.81 -45.96
CA SER A 211 4.91 65.79 -45.94
C SER A 211 5.61 65.92 -47.30
N PHE A 212 5.82 64.79 -48.00
CA PHE A 212 6.35 64.78 -49.35
C PHE A 212 5.39 65.47 -50.33
N ASN A 213 4.11 65.12 -50.30
CA ASN A 213 3.08 65.75 -51.14
C ASN A 213 2.93 67.25 -50.86
N ALA A 214 3.08 67.69 -49.60
CA ALA A 214 3.14 69.09 -49.25
C ALA A 214 4.37 69.77 -49.86
N SER A 215 5.55 69.15 -49.74
CA SER A 215 6.81 69.65 -50.31
C SER A 215 6.75 69.79 -51.83
N VAL A 216 6.20 68.80 -52.53
CA VAL A 216 5.95 68.86 -53.99
C VAL A 216 4.99 70.01 -54.33
N LYS A 217 3.92 70.22 -53.56
CA LYS A 217 3.01 71.37 -53.75
C LYS A 217 3.70 72.72 -53.52
N PHE A 218 4.63 72.82 -52.57
CA PHE A 218 5.43 74.04 -52.37
C PHE A 218 6.40 74.28 -53.53
N GLN A 219 7.10 73.24 -53.98
CA GLN A 219 8.00 73.31 -55.14
C GLN A 219 7.25 73.74 -56.41
N GLU A 220 6.06 73.21 -56.66
CA GLU A 220 5.25 73.58 -57.83
C GLU A 220 4.74 75.03 -57.74
N ARG A 221 4.34 75.50 -56.55
CA ARG A 221 4.02 76.93 -56.32
C ARG A 221 5.24 77.83 -56.57
N GLN A 222 6.41 77.43 -56.09
CA GLN A 222 7.66 78.16 -56.32
C GLN A 222 8.00 78.21 -57.82
N ARG A 223 7.83 77.09 -58.54
CA ARG A 223 8.02 77.02 -60.00
C ARG A 223 7.10 77.99 -60.73
N MET A 224 5.81 78.02 -60.39
CA MET A 224 4.82 78.94 -60.97
C MET A 224 5.17 80.41 -60.70
N LEU A 225 5.60 80.75 -59.48
CA LEU A 225 6.02 82.11 -59.12
C LEU A 225 7.31 82.53 -59.86
N MET A 226 8.27 81.63 -60.03
CA MET A 226 9.48 81.89 -60.83
C MET A 226 9.15 82.09 -62.30
N GLU A 227 8.24 81.30 -62.87
CA GLU A 227 7.77 81.45 -64.25
C GLU A 227 7.00 82.77 -64.46
N GLN A 228 6.18 83.19 -63.48
CA GLN A 228 5.53 84.50 -63.49
C GLN A 228 6.56 85.63 -63.42
N ASN A 229 7.49 85.60 -62.45
CA ASN A 229 8.54 86.61 -62.32
C ASN A 229 9.39 86.72 -63.59
N ALA A 230 9.73 85.60 -64.25
CA ALA A 230 10.44 85.61 -65.53
C ALA A 230 9.64 86.29 -66.64
N LYS A 231 8.31 86.10 -66.70
CA LYS A 231 7.41 86.80 -67.64
C LYS A 231 7.32 88.28 -67.32
N ASP A 232 7.23 88.65 -66.04
CA ASP A 232 7.12 90.05 -65.61
C ASP A 232 8.43 90.82 -65.86
N VAL A 233 9.59 90.20 -65.60
CA VAL A 233 10.91 90.75 -65.97
C VAL A 233 11.05 90.90 -67.49
N ALA A 234 10.63 89.91 -68.29
CA ALA A 234 10.66 90.02 -69.75
C ALA A 234 9.75 91.15 -70.27
N GLN A 235 8.57 91.33 -69.66
CA GLN A 235 7.68 92.47 -69.95
C GLN A 235 8.30 93.81 -69.55
N PHE A 236 8.95 93.89 -68.38
CA PHE A 236 9.64 95.08 -67.90
C PHE A 236 10.79 95.48 -68.84
N ILE A 237 11.66 94.53 -69.24
CA ILE A 237 12.74 94.77 -70.20
C ILE A 237 12.19 95.26 -71.54
N LYS A 238 11.10 94.65 -72.04
CA LYS A 238 10.45 95.09 -73.29
C LYS A 238 9.87 96.50 -73.16
N ARG A 239 9.25 96.83 -72.03
CA ARG A 239 8.71 98.17 -71.75
C ARG A 239 9.85 99.20 -71.67
N ASN A 240 10.91 98.91 -70.93
CA ASN A 240 12.07 99.78 -70.78
C ASN A 240 12.76 100.01 -72.14
N SER A 241 13.01 98.97 -72.94
CA SER A 241 13.58 99.13 -74.29
C SER A 241 12.71 99.96 -75.24
N ASN A 242 11.38 99.90 -75.08
CA ASN A 242 10.47 100.77 -75.83
C ASN A 242 10.54 102.22 -75.33
N GLN A 243 10.59 102.44 -74.02
CA GLN A 243 10.78 103.76 -73.42
C GLN A 243 12.15 104.37 -73.79
N GLU A 244 13.23 103.59 -73.82
CA GLU A 244 14.55 104.03 -74.29
C GLU A 244 14.52 104.45 -75.76
N LYS A 245 13.80 103.73 -76.63
CA LYS A 245 13.60 104.13 -78.03
C LYS A 245 12.76 105.39 -78.14
N GLU A 246 11.72 105.55 -77.33
CA GLU A 246 10.89 106.75 -77.29
C GLU A 246 11.68 107.96 -76.77
N MET A 247 12.42 107.80 -75.67
CA MET A 247 13.37 108.80 -75.16
C MET A 247 14.45 109.13 -76.18
N SER A 248 14.98 108.15 -76.92
CA SER A 248 15.94 108.42 -78.01
C SER A 248 15.31 109.25 -79.14
N ARG A 249 14.05 108.98 -79.51
CA ARG A 249 13.30 109.79 -80.49
C ARG A 249 13.03 111.19 -79.95
N ASN A 250 12.68 111.32 -78.67
CA ASN A 250 12.42 112.60 -78.01
C ASN A 250 13.70 113.42 -77.81
N CYS A 251 14.84 112.80 -77.49
CA CYS A 251 16.15 113.45 -77.45
C CYS A 251 16.61 113.87 -78.85
N ASN A 252 16.41 113.03 -79.87
CA ASN A 252 16.72 113.41 -81.26
C ASN A 252 15.81 114.55 -81.76
N MET A 253 14.53 114.57 -81.36
CA MET A 253 13.62 115.69 -81.59
C MET A 253 14.02 116.93 -80.78
N GLY A 254 14.45 116.75 -79.53
CA GLY A 254 14.96 117.81 -78.67
C GLY A 254 16.19 118.48 -79.28
N ILE A 255 17.19 117.70 -79.70
CA ILE A 255 18.37 118.19 -80.43
C ILE A 255 17.96 118.87 -81.74
N PHE A 256 16.98 118.33 -82.48
CA PHE A 256 16.48 118.98 -83.70
C PHE A 256 15.77 120.32 -83.42
N LEU A 257 15.01 120.41 -82.32
CA LEU A 257 14.39 121.65 -81.85
C LEU A 257 15.44 122.62 -81.31
N ASP A 258 16.40 122.18 -80.51
CA ASP A 258 17.53 122.98 -80.01
C ASP A 258 18.37 123.53 -81.17
N ILE A 259 18.62 122.77 -82.24
CA ILE A 259 19.27 123.29 -83.46
C ILE A 259 18.42 124.38 -84.13
N LYS A 260 17.09 124.26 -84.08
CA LYS A 260 16.13 125.20 -84.67
C LYS A 260 15.85 126.42 -83.78
N ASP A 261 15.99 126.28 -82.47
CA ASP A 261 15.77 127.32 -81.45
C ASP A 261 17.07 128.05 -81.11
N PHE A 262 18.23 127.40 -81.21
CA PHE A 262 19.53 128.07 -81.36
C PHE A 262 19.54 128.99 -82.60
N ALA A 263 18.80 128.61 -83.65
CA ALA A 263 18.57 129.45 -84.83
C ALA A 263 17.42 130.47 -84.66
N ARG A 264 16.76 130.57 -83.50
CA ARG A 264 15.59 131.47 -83.28
C ARG A 264 15.56 132.26 -81.96
N SER A 265 16.33 131.93 -80.93
CA SER A 265 16.10 132.47 -79.59
C SER A 265 17.39 132.73 -78.78
N TRP A 266 18.07 133.84 -79.10
CA TRP A 266 18.78 134.62 -78.09
C TRP A 266 17.80 135.58 -77.40
N ASP A 267 17.23 135.21 -76.23
CA ASP A 267 16.90 136.15 -75.12
C ASP A 267 16.18 135.55 -73.87
N LYS A 268 16.64 135.95 -72.67
CA LYS A 268 15.85 136.25 -71.43
C LYS A 268 15.17 135.17 -70.53
N VAL A 269 15.94 134.28 -69.91
CA VAL A 269 16.36 134.27 -68.46
C VAL A 269 15.45 134.83 -67.30
N LYS A 270 15.21 134.02 -66.22
CA LYS A 270 14.91 134.31 -64.73
C LYS A 270 13.45 134.64 -64.25
N HIS A 271 12.94 134.42 -63.00
CA HIS A 271 13.41 133.83 -61.68
C HIS A 271 12.28 133.63 -60.58
N LYS A 272 12.56 132.88 -59.47
CA LYS A 272 12.18 133.03 -58.01
C LYS A 272 10.79 132.68 -57.34
N GLN A 273 10.74 131.56 -56.59
CA GLN A 273 10.68 131.32 -55.10
C GLN A 273 9.98 132.26 -54.05
N LEU A 274 9.18 131.73 -53.07
CA LEU A 274 9.33 131.83 -51.57
C LEU A 274 8.12 131.32 -50.68
N ASP A 275 8.37 131.12 -49.35
CA ASP A 275 7.58 130.37 -48.31
C ASP A 275 6.76 131.20 -47.26
N SER A 276 5.88 130.54 -46.45
CA SER A 276 5.50 130.77 -44.99
C SER A 276 4.03 130.41 -44.66
N LYS A 277 3.52 130.17 -43.41
CA LYS A 277 4.00 129.57 -42.13
C LYS A 277 2.76 129.29 -41.18
N GLU A 278 2.92 128.48 -40.11
CA GLU A 278 1.90 128.01 -39.13
C GLU A 278 1.64 128.92 -37.89
N LEU A 279 0.81 128.47 -36.92
CA LEU A 279 0.32 129.20 -35.73
C LEU A 279 0.35 128.37 -34.40
N GLY A 280 0.95 128.92 -33.33
CA GLY A 280 0.54 128.75 -31.90
C GLY A 280 1.15 127.64 -31.00
N PRO A 281 2.28 127.87 -30.28
CA PRO A 281 2.97 126.83 -29.47
C PRO A 281 3.36 127.19 -28.00
N GLU A 282 2.80 128.22 -27.36
CA GLU A 282 3.44 128.92 -26.21
C GLU A 282 3.81 128.06 -24.98
N ASP A 283 2.94 127.17 -24.47
CA ASP A 283 3.25 126.33 -23.29
C ASP A 283 4.29 125.22 -23.58
N PHE A 284 4.29 124.69 -24.80
CA PHE A 284 5.28 123.71 -25.23
C PHE A 284 6.63 124.39 -25.46
N GLU A 285 6.64 125.63 -25.95
CA GLU A 285 7.84 126.37 -26.31
C GLU A 285 8.77 126.59 -25.11
N ASP A 286 8.24 126.82 -23.91
CA ASP A 286 9.06 127.00 -22.69
C ASP A 286 9.63 125.69 -22.11
N ALA A 287 8.93 124.56 -22.30
CA ALA A 287 9.48 123.24 -22.00
C ALA A 287 10.58 122.87 -23.02
N ILE A 288 10.31 123.11 -24.31
CA ILE A 288 11.25 122.95 -25.42
C ILE A 288 12.52 123.79 -25.19
N LYS A 289 12.41 125.08 -24.86
CA LYS A 289 13.56 125.97 -24.60
C LYS A 289 14.46 125.48 -23.46
N LYS A 290 13.91 124.78 -22.46
CA LYS A 290 14.71 124.15 -21.39
C LYS A 290 15.47 122.93 -21.89
N ILE A 291 14.85 122.08 -22.72
CA ILE A 291 15.51 120.91 -23.31
C ILE A 291 16.58 121.34 -24.31
N LEU A 292 16.28 122.31 -25.18
CA LEU A 292 17.21 122.87 -26.18
C LEU A 292 18.53 123.36 -25.55
N LYS A 293 18.46 123.98 -24.36
CA LYS A 293 19.63 124.43 -23.59
C LYS A 293 20.48 123.31 -22.98
N VAL A 294 19.93 122.11 -22.84
CA VAL A 294 20.62 120.93 -22.27
C VAL A 294 21.16 120.00 -23.36
N THR A 295 20.62 120.08 -24.59
CA THR A 295 20.94 119.17 -25.70
C THR A 295 21.81 119.79 -26.80
N GLU A 296 22.10 121.10 -26.75
CA GLU A 296 22.96 121.85 -27.72
C GLU A 296 22.55 121.79 -29.21
N GLU A 297 21.37 121.26 -29.53
CA GLU A 297 20.82 121.14 -30.89
C GLU A 297 19.93 122.34 -31.26
N SER A 298 20.19 122.99 -32.41
CA SER A 298 19.59 124.29 -32.76
C SER A 298 18.18 124.25 -33.39
N ASP A 299 17.69 123.09 -33.82
CA ASP A 299 16.43 122.94 -34.57
C ASP A 299 15.40 122.10 -33.81
N LEU A 300 14.25 122.72 -33.49
CA LEU A 300 13.14 122.06 -32.80
C LEU A 300 12.65 120.79 -33.53
N ASP A 301 12.43 120.87 -34.83
CA ASP A 301 11.92 119.72 -35.59
C ASP A 301 12.90 118.54 -35.61
N LYS A 302 14.21 118.80 -35.49
CA LYS A 302 15.22 117.73 -35.37
C LYS A 302 15.14 117.11 -33.98
N LEU A 303 15.02 117.92 -32.93
CA LEU A 303 14.83 117.44 -31.55
C LEU A 303 13.59 116.54 -31.43
N VAL A 304 12.44 116.95 -31.96
CA VAL A 304 11.19 116.17 -31.91
C VAL A 304 11.30 114.89 -32.74
N ARG A 305 11.89 114.93 -33.95
CA ARG A 305 12.13 113.71 -34.75
C ARG A 305 13.09 112.74 -34.06
N ASN A 306 14.14 113.25 -33.42
CA ASN A 306 15.10 112.44 -32.67
C ASN A 306 14.45 111.83 -31.42
N PHE A 307 13.59 112.58 -30.71
CA PHE A 307 12.85 112.10 -29.55
C PHE A 307 11.84 111.01 -29.94
N LEU A 308 11.03 111.22 -30.98
CA LEU A 308 10.08 110.22 -31.47
C LEU A 308 10.81 108.94 -31.94
N GLN A 309 11.94 109.08 -32.66
CA GLN A 309 12.75 107.94 -33.04
C GLN A 309 13.37 107.21 -31.83
N MET A 310 13.72 107.95 -30.77
CA MET A 310 14.21 107.37 -29.51
C MET A 310 13.09 106.68 -28.72
N GLU A 311 11.87 107.21 -28.75
CA GLU A 311 10.67 106.59 -28.18
C GLU A 311 10.30 105.30 -28.94
N GLU A 312 10.29 105.31 -30.27
CA GLU A 312 10.06 104.11 -31.09
C GLU A 312 11.11 103.01 -30.83
N LYS A 313 12.39 103.40 -30.73
CA LYS A 313 13.48 102.47 -30.33
C LYS A 313 13.26 101.93 -28.92
N THR A 314 12.85 102.79 -27.97
CA THR A 314 12.61 102.41 -26.56
C THR A 314 11.40 101.50 -26.43
N TYR A 315 10.31 101.76 -27.17
CA TYR A 315 9.12 100.92 -27.24
C TYR A 315 9.40 99.56 -27.87
N THR A 316 10.21 99.54 -28.94
CA THR A 316 10.67 98.30 -29.58
C THR A 316 11.56 97.49 -28.63
N LEU A 317 12.49 98.13 -27.92
CA LEU A 317 13.32 97.50 -26.90
C LEU A 317 12.49 96.98 -25.72
N MET A 318 11.51 97.75 -25.23
CA MET A 318 10.60 97.34 -24.15
C MET A 318 9.75 96.13 -24.56
N LYS A 319 9.27 96.09 -25.81
CA LYS A 319 8.61 94.91 -26.38
C LYS A 319 9.54 93.70 -26.41
N PHE A 320 10.79 93.87 -26.84
CA PHE A 320 11.78 92.80 -26.87
C PHE A 320 12.09 92.29 -25.45
N VAL A 321 12.34 93.18 -24.48
CA VAL A 321 12.56 92.82 -23.07
C VAL A 321 11.35 92.05 -22.50
N ASN A 322 10.13 92.51 -22.76
CA ASN A 322 8.91 91.81 -22.33
C ASN A 322 8.72 90.44 -23.02
N TYR A 323 9.17 90.29 -24.26
CA TYR A 323 9.18 89.00 -24.95
C TYR A 323 10.21 88.05 -24.31
N GLN A 324 11.45 88.52 -24.11
CA GLN A 324 12.53 87.74 -23.48
C GLN A 324 12.17 87.35 -22.04
N GLN A 325 11.49 88.22 -21.30
CA GLN A 325 10.99 87.92 -19.95
C GLN A 325 9.95 86.79 -19.96
N LYS A 326 9.00 86.80 -20.90
CA LYS A 326 8.01 85.71 -21.07
C LYS A 326 8.65 84.40 -21.51
N GLU A 327 9.69 84.45 -22.33
CA GLU A 327 10.46 83.28 -22.73
C GLU A 327 11.25 82.72 -21.53
N ALA A 328 11.92 83.57 -20.76
CA ALA A 328 12.63 83.20 -19.53
C ALA A 328 11.68 82.58 -18.48
N GLU A 329 10.50 83.16 -18.23
CA GLU A 329 9.47 82.59 -17.34
C GLU A 329 8.96 81.22 -17.84
N THR A 330 8.93 81.02 -19.15
CA THR A 330 8.49 79.75 -19.76
C THR A 330 9.56 78.68 -19.63
N LEU A 331 10.82 79.03 -19.87
CA LEU A 331 11.97 78.16 -19.60
C LEU A 331 12.09 77.83 -18.11
N GLN A 332 11.88 78.80 -17.22
CA GLN A 332 11.93 78.57 -15.78
C GLN A 332 10.82 77.63 -15.31
N ARG A 333 9.57 77.79 -15.81
CA ARG A 333 8.48 76.82 -15.56
C ARG A 333 8.83 75.41 -16.05
N GLN A 334 9.43 75.29 -17.23
CA GLN A 334 9.88 73.98 -17.74
C GLN A 334 10.99 73.39 -16.87
N ILE A 335 11.97 74.18 -16.45
CA ILE A 335 13.04 73.73 -15.53
C ILE A 335 12.43 73.24 -14.20
N SER A 336 11.53 74.00 -13.58
CA SER A 336 10.84 73.59 -12.36
C SER A 336 10.05 72.29 -12.54
N GLN A 337 9.31 72.13 -13.64
CA GLN A 337 8.62 70.88 -13.96
C GLN A 337 9.61 69.71 -14.06
N ARG A 338 10.74 69.89 -14.77
CA ARG A 338 11.74 68.83 -14.98
C ARG A 338 12.53 68.48 -13.72
N CYS A 339 12.72 69.44 -12.81
CA CYS A 339 13.24 69.19 -11.47
C CYS A 339 12.25 68.36 -10.64
N ASN A 340 10.97 68.73 -10.62
CA ASN A 340 9.93 67.97 -9.90
C ASN A 340 9.79 66.54 -10.46
N GLU A 341 9.80 66.36 -11.78
CA GLU A 341 9.82 65.03 -12.43
C GLU A 341 11.04 64.22 -11.94
N ARG A 342 12.23 64.82 -11.92
CA ARG A 342 13.46 64.16 -11.43
C ARG A 342 13.35 63.76 -9.97
N GLU A 343 12.86 64.64 -9.09
CA GLU A 343 12.70 64.36 -7.67
C GLU A 343 11.73 63.20 -7.43
N MET A 344 10.61 63.16 -8.15
CA MET A 344 9.68 62.03 -8.10
C MET A 344 10.31 60.71 -8.58
N PHE A 345 11.10 60.73 -9.66
CA PHE A 345 11.83 59.54 -10.11
C PHE A 345 12.92 59.09 -9.12
N VAL A 346 13.60 60.03 -8.44
CA VAL A 346 14.59 59.71 -7.40
C VAL A 346 13.91 59.09 -6.17
N ALA A 347 12.78 59.65 -5.72
CA ALA A 347 12.02 59.12 -4.59
C ALA A 347 11.46 57.72 -4.88
N GLU A 348 10.91 57.50 -6.08
CA GLU A 348 10.41 56.18 -6.47
C GLU A 348 11.55 55.16 -6.63
N LYS A 349 12.70 55.55 -7.20
CA LYS A 349 13.89 54.69 -7.26
C LYS A 349 14.39 54.31 -5.85
N GLN A 350 14.42 55.26 -4.91
CA GLN A 350 14.81 55.02 -3.53
C GLN A 350 13.86 54.03 -2.85
N ARG A 351 12.54 54.22 -3.02
CA ARG A 351 11.52 53.30 -2.52
C ARG A 351 11.66 51.88 -3.07
N GLN A 352 11.92 51.75 -4.38
CA GLN A 352 12.16 50.45 -5.01
C GLN A 352 13.46 49.80 -4.51
N GLN A 353 14.51 50.58 -4.27
CA GLN A 353 15.77 50.11 -3.69
C GLN A 353 15.57 49.58 -2.25
N GLU A 354 14.82 50.31 -1.42
CA GLU A 354 14.48 49.90 -0.04
C GLU A 354 13.63 48.62 -0.04
N GLN A 355 12.65 48.51 -0.94
CA GLN A 355 11.86 47.27 -1.11
C GLN A 355 12.72 46.10 -1.56
N HIS A 356 13.65 46.32 -2.50
CA HIS A 356 14.58 45.28 -2.97
C HIS A 356 15.53 44.84 -1.84
N GLN A 357 16.05 45.78 -1.04
CA GLN A 357 16.90 45.46 0.12
C GLN A 357 16.12 44.67 1.19
N ALA A 358 14.89 45.08 1.51
CA ALA A 358 14.04 44.35 2.45
C ALA A 358 13.71 42.93 1.95
N LEU A 359 13.44 42.75 0.65
CA LEU A 359 13.23 41.44 0.05
C LEU A 359 14.50 40.59 0.05
N GLN A 360 15.66 41.18 -0.26
CA GLN A 360 16.95 40.49 -0.23
C GLN A 360 17.32 40.01 1.17
N ILE A 361 17.10 40.84 2.20
CA ILE A 361 17.28 40.44 3.61
C ILE A 361 16.32 39.30 3.97
N LYS A 362 15.04 39.37 3.58
CA LYS A 362 14.08 38.30 3.82
C LYS A 362 14.51 36.98 3.17
N VAL A 363 14.96 37.01 1.92
CA VAL A 363 15.45 35.82 1.20
C VAL A 363 16.72 35.27 1.85
N SER A 364 17.64 36.13 2.31
CA SER A 364 18.85 35.70 3.03
C SER A 364 18.51 34.97 4.34
N ILE A 365 17.55 35.49 5.11
CA ILE A 365 17.08 34.84 6.36
C ILE A 365 16.38 33.51 6.04
N GLU A 366 15.55 33.45 5.00
CA GLU A 366 14.91 32.20 4.56
C GLU A 366 15.95 31.17 4.07
N GLN A 367 17.04 31.61 3.43
CA GLN A 367 18.17 30.76 3.05
C GLN A 367 18.94 30.23 4.28
N GLU A 368 19.35 31.09 5.21
CA GLU A 368 20.06 30.69 6.44
C GLU A 368 19.25 29.68 7.27
N VAL A 369 17.93 29.86 7.39
CA VAL A 369 17.04 28.90 8.08
C VAL A 369 17.00 27.55 7.35
N MET A 370 16.92 27.55 6.03
CA MET A 370 16.92 26.32 5.22
C MET A 370 18.28 25.61 5.26
N GLU A 371 19.39 26.35 5.25
CA GLU A 371 20.74 25.80 5.40
C GLU A 371 20.95 25.18 6.78
N HIS A 372 20.49 25.83 7.85
CA HIS A 372 20.53 25.26 9.20
C HIS A 372 19.68 23.97 9.32
N GLN A 373 18.51 23.93 8.68
CA GLN A 373 17.70 22.70 8.62
C GLN A 373 18.43 21.60 7.83
N LEU A 374 19.06 21.94 6.71
CA LEU A 374 19.81 21.00 5.88
C LEU A 374 21.04 20.44 6.62
N ALA A 375 21.78 21.26 7.36
CA ALA A 375 22.86 20.81 8.24
C ALA A 375 22.35 19.89 9.38
N GLY A 376 21.17 20.20 9.94
CA GLY A 376 20.48 19.33 10.90
C GLY A 376 20.07 17.97 10.31
N PHE A 377 19.71 17.93 9.02
CA PHE A 377 19.45 16.66 8.33
C PHE A 377 20.73 15.92 7.98
N GLN A 378 21.79 16.60 7.53
CA GLN A 378 23.10 16.01 7.24
C GLN A 378 23.71 15.33 8.46
N THR A 379 23.79 16.03 9.60
CA THR A 379 24.30 15.44 10.86
C THR A 379 23.50 14.22 11.32
N ARG A 380 22.17 14.20 11.05
CA ARG A 380 21.32 13.03 11.32
C ARG A 380 21.57 11.89 10.34
N VAL A 381 21.86 12.17 9.06
CA VAL A 381 22.26 11.16 8.07
C VAL A 381 23.61 10.57 8.45
N GLU A 382 24.63 11.38 8.73
CA GLU A 382 25.94 10.91 9.20
C GLU A 382 25.84 10.05 10.46
N PHE A 383 24.92 10.36 11.38
CA PHE A 383 24.66 9.54 12.56
C PHE A 383 24.01 8.19 12.20
N MET A 384 23.06 8.16 11.26
CA MET A 384 22.46 6.92 10.77
C MET A 384 23.45 6.07 9.98
N GLU A 385 24.32 6.68 9.18
CA GLU A 385 25.43 6.01 8.48
C GLU A 385 26.39 5.35 9.49
N LYS A 386 26.84 6.09 10.52
CA LYS A 386 27.67 5.55 11.61
C LYS A 386 27.01 4.38 12.35
N LEU A 387 25.70 4.46 12.63
CA LEU A 387 24.96 3.34 13.22
C LEU A 387 24.85 2.13 12.29
N LEU A 388 24.68 2.38 10.99
CA LEU A 388 24.53 1.33 9.98
C LEU A 388 25.88 0.63 9.71
N ASP A 389 26.99 1.35 9.75
CA ASP A 389 28.33 0.77 9.66
C ASP A 389 28.71 0.00 10.94
N GLN A 390 28.34 0.49 12.13
CA GLN A 390 28.44 -0.30 13.38
C GLN A 390 27.60 -1.58 13.33
N LEU A 391 26.41 -1.53 12.71
CA LEU A 391 25.58 -2.72 12.53
C LEU A 391 26.23 -3.71 11.54
N LYS A 392 26.84 -3.24 10.44
CA LYS A 392 27.61 -4.09 9.52
C LYS A 392 28.78 -4.75 10.23
N GLU A 393 29.64 -3.99 10.93
CA GLU A 393 30.79 -4.51 11.68
C GLU A 393 30.36 -5.55 12.72
N GLY A 394 29.25 -5.30 13.43
CA GLY A 394 28.64 -6.26 14.35
C GLY A 394 28.14 -7.53 13.65
N CYS A 395 27.50 -7.42 12.48
CA CYS A 395 27.04 -8.57 11.71
C CYS A 395 28.20 -9.36 11.09
N GLU A 396 29.24 -8.70 10.59
CA GLU A 396 30.47 -9.32 10.10
C GLU A 396 31.20 -10.08 11.21
N SER A 397 31.30 -9.48 12.40
CA SER A 397 31.86 -10.13 13.59
C SER A 397 31.07 -11.37 14.01
N LEU A 398 29.73 -11.30 14.01
CA LEU A 398 28.87 -12.45 14.32
C LEU A 398 28.96 -13.55 13.25
N LEU A 399 29.02 -13.18 11.97
CA LEU A 399 29.26 -14.13 10.88
C LEU A 399 30.61 -14.83 11.04
N GLN A 400 31.68 -14.09 11.38
CA GLN A 400 33.01 -14.63 11.60
C GLN A 400 33.04 -15.62 12.79
N ILE A 401 32.29 -15.35 13.86
CA ILE A 401 32.13 -16.26 15.00
C ILE A 401 31.30 -17.50 14.64
N SER A 402 30.31 -17.37 13.76
CA SER A 402 29.43 -18.48 13.35
C SER A 402 30.03 -19.42 12.29
N SER A 403 31.04 -18.95 11.54
CA SER A 403 31.52 -19.57 10.29
C SER A 403 32.87 -20.29 10.44
N ASP A 404 32.86 -21.49 11.02
CA ASP A 404 33.98 -22.45 10.86
C ASP A 404 34.03 -23.09 9.44
N SER A 405 33.03 -22.84 8.59
CA SER A 405 32.98 -23.30 7.19
C SER A 405 33.32 -22.19 6.20
N SER A 406 34.57 -22.17 5.72
CA SER A 406 35.11 -21.12 4.84
C SER A 406 34.42 -21.01 3.46
N GLU A 407 33.64 -22.02 3.04
CA GLU A 407 33.00 -22.05 1.72
C GLU A 407 31.78 -21.12 1.60
N ILE A 408 31.06 -20.85 2.70
CA ILE A 408 29.82 -20.06 2.68
C ILE A 408 30.12 -18.56 2.78
N CYS A 409 31.07 -18.17 3.65
CA CYS A 409 31.53 -16.79 3.79
C CYS A 409 32.06 -16.22 2.46
N ASN A 410 32.76 -17.04 1.66
CA ASN A 410 33.26 -16.65 0.35
C ASN A 410 32.14 -16.33 -0.67
N GLN A 411 30.94 -16.91 -0.57
CA GLN A 411 29.84 -16.60 -1.51
C GLN A 411 29.16 -15.27 -1.17
N LEU A 412 29.09 -14.89 0.11
CA LEU A 412 28.49 -13.63 0.55
C LEU A 412 29.47 -12.45 0.46
N SER A 413 30.77 -12.66 0.72
CA SER A 413 31.82 -11.64 0.60
C SER A 413 32.34 -11.42 -0.83
N SER A 414 31.90 -12.21 -1.82
CA SER A 414 32.28 -12.00 -3.24
C SER A 414 31.56 -10.82 -3.91
N SER A 415 30.56 -10.22 -3.24
CA SER A 415 29.97 -8.94 -3.64
C SER A 415 30.49 -7.86 -2.70
N ASP A 416 31.14 -6.85 -3.27
CA ASP A 416 31.74 -5.70 -2.60
C ASP A 416 30.75 -5.03 -1.61
N GLY A 417 31.03 -5.18 -0.31
CA GLY A 417 30.26 -4.63 0.80
C GLY A 417 28.98 -5.40 1.17
N VAL A 418 28.73 -5.49 2.48
CA VAL A 418 27.42 -5.92 3.02
C VAL A 418 26.36 -4.86 2.64
N GLN A 419 25.64 -5.12 1.55
CA GLN A 419 24.44 -4.38 1.17
C GLN A 419 23.36 -4.54 2.26
N GLU A 420 22.44 -3.57 2.40
CA GLU A 420 21.38 -3.63 3.42
C GLU A 420 20.53 -4.91 3.35
N GLU A 421 20.33 -5.41 2.13
CA GLU A 421 19.63 -6.66 1.84
C GLU A 421 20.41 -7.90 2.32
N ASN A 422 21.74 -7.83 2.34
CA ASN A 422 22.61 -8.88 2.87
C ASN A 422 22.62 -8.90 4.41
N ILE A 423 22.44 -7.76 5.12
CA ILE A 423 22.42 -7.74 6.60
C ILE A 423 21.32 -8.68 7.13
N ALA A 424 20.11 -8.63 6.55
CA ALA A 424 19.00 -9.48 6.95
C ALA A 424 19.22 -10.96 6.62
N GLU A 425 19.90 -11.27 5.52
CA GLU A 425 20.27 -12.63 5.11
C GLU A 425 21.35 -13.21 6.03
N SER A 426 22.37 -12.41 6.38
CA SER A 426 23.45 -12.73 7.34
C SER A 426 22.91 -12.99 8.74
N LEU A 427 22.05 -12.12 9.27
CA LEU A 427 21.45 -12.29 10.60
C LEU A 427 20.58 -13.55 10.69
N ARG A 428 19.83 -13.87 9.63
CA ARG A 428 19.04 -15.10 9.53
C ARG A 428 19.93 -16.35 9.52
N GLU A 429 21.11 -16.29 8.90
CA GLU A 429 22.04 -17.43 8.91
C GLU A 429 22.74 -17.61 10.26
N VAL A 430 23.07 -16.51 10.95
CA VAL A 430 23.50 -16.56 12.35
C VAL A 430 22.39 -17.14 13.24
N GLU A 431 21.12 -16.74 13.04
CA GLU A 431 19.96 -17.31 13.75
C GLU A 431 19.81 -18.82 13.49
N ASN A 432 19.90 -19.26 12.23
CA ASN A 432 19.92 -20.68 11.87
C ASN A 432 21.02 -21.42 12.61
N ARG A 433 22.25 -20.89 12.60
CA ARG A 433 23.42 -21.52 13.23
C ARG A 433 23.32 -21.57 14.76
N VAL A 434 22.80 -20.52 15.40
CA VAL A 434 22.52 -20.52 16.85
C VAL A 434 21.46 -21.57 17.19
N ASN A 435 20.40 -21.71 16.38
CA ASN A 435 19.37 -22.73 16.57
C ASN A 435 19.92 -24.16 16.36
N GLU A 436 20.83 -24.37 15.41
CA GLU A 436 21.56 -25.64 15.25
C GLU A 436 22.43 -25.97 16.46
N LEU A 437 23.24 -25.01 16.92
CA LEU A 437 24.12 -25.19 18.08
C LEU A 437 23.32 -25.45 19.36
N LEU A 438 22.19 -24.77 19.55
CA LEU A 438 21.26 -25.00 20.65
C LEU A 438 20.61 -26.40 20.55
N SER A 439 20.27 -26.84 19.33
CA SER A 439 19.74 -28.18 19.08
C SER A 439 20.79 -29.26 19.39
N LEU A 440 22.04 -29.06 18.95
CA LEU A 440 23.18 -29.95 19.26
C LEU A 440 23.51 -29.96 20.75
N GLN A 441 23.47 -28.81 21.43
CA GLN A 441 23.63 -28.73 22.88
C GLN A 441 22.51 -29.51 23.59
N SER A 442 21.26 -29.36 23.16
CA SER A 442 20.13 -30.12 23.73
C SER A 442 20.29 -31.63 23.49
N PHE A 443 20.83 -32.04 22.35
CA PHE A 443 21.11 -33.43 22.01
C PHE A 443 22.28 -34.01 22.82
N LEU A 444 23.38 -33.27 22.97
CA LEU A 444 24.52 -33.68 23.79
C LEU A 444 24.12 -33.77 25.27
N HIS A 445 23.36 -32.80 25.78
CA HIS A 445 22.84 -32.83 27.15
C HIS A 445 21.82 -33.96 27.35
N PHE A 446 21.02 -34.31 26.33
CA PHE A 446 20.19 -35.52 26.34
C PHE A 446 21.06 -36.78 26.38
N GLN A 447 22.11 -36.87 25.58
CA GLN A 447 23.01 -38.03 25.51
C GLN A 447 23.85 -38.22 26.80
N GLU A 448 24.24 -37.13 27.45
CA GLU A 448 24.98 -37.14 28.72
C GLU A 448 24.06 -37.53 29.89
N ASN A 449 22.82 -37.03 29.91
CA ASN A 449 21.78 -37.44 30.87
C ASN A 449 21.10 -38.79 30.54
N VAL A 450 21.52 -39.51 29.49
CA VAL A 450 21.20 -40.94 29.33
C VAL A 450 22.10 -41.82 30.21
N LYS A 451 23.24 -41.30 30.70
CA LYS A 451 24.10 -42.02 31.67
C LYS A 451 23.74 -41.76 33.14
N ASN A 452 23.15 -40.61 33.46
CA ASN A 452 22.77 -40.23 34.81
C ASN A 452 21.24 -40.13 34.92
N GLN A 453 20.68 -40.67 36.01
CA GLN A 453 19.25 -40.90 36.16
C GLN A 453 18.41 -39.62 36.01
N TRP A 454 17.33 -39.68 35.21
CA TRP A 454 16.54 -38.54 34.73
C TRP A 454 15.99 -37.63 35.85
N ASP A 455 16.57 -36.44 35.99
CA ASP A 455 16.03 -35.37 36.84
C ASP A 455 15.06 -34.45 36.07
N ILE A 456 13.88 -34.22 36.64
CA ILE A 456 12.75 -33.58 35.95
C ILE A 456 12.99 -32.08 35.69
N ASP A 457 13.74 -31.41 36.57
CA ASP A 457 14.05 -29.98 36.47
C ASP A 457 14.99 -29.65 35.30
N ASN A 458 15.85 -30.60 34.91
CA ASN A 458 16.71 -30.45 33.73
C ASN A 458 15.87 -30.44 32.43
N LEU A 459 14.82 -31.27 32.34
CA LEU A 459 13.90 -31.30 31.19
C LEU A 459 13.12 -29.98 31.03
N SER A 460 12.69 -29.39 32.14
CA SER A 460 12.06 -28.05 32.16
C SER A 460 13.02 -26.97 31.63
N THR A 461 14.28 -27.02 32.06
CA THR A 461 15.32 -26.06 31.67
C THR A 461 15.66 -26.14 30.18
N ILE A 462 15.81 -27.36 29.63
CA ILE A 462 16.06 -27.60 28.20
C ILE A 462 14.88 -27.11 27.35
N ALA A 463 13.64 -27.41 27.77
CA ALA A 463 12.44 -26.97 27.07
C ALA A 463 12.31 -25.43 27.09
N GLY A 464 12.66 -24.78 28.20
CA GLY A 464 12.73 -23.32 28.29
C GLY A 464 13.71 -22.71 27.30
N GLN A 465 14.92 -23.26 27.21
CA GLN A 465 15.97 -22.82 26.28
C GLN A 465 15.54 -22.97 24.81
N LEU A 466 15.00 -24.11 24.41
CA LEU A 466 14.51 -24.37 23.03
C LEU A 466 13.30 -23.49 22.63
N LEU A 467 12.54 -22.97 23.60
CA LEU A 467 11.44 -22.01 23.38
C LEU A 467 11.89 -20.54 23.48
N GLY A 468 13.20 -20.25 23.46
CA GLY A 468 13.75 -18.89 23.53
C GLY A 468 13.62 -18.22 24.89
N LYS A 469 13.28 -18.98 25.95
CA LYS A 469 13.22 -18.49 27.34
C LYS A 469 14.50 -18.87 28.07
N THR A 470 15.56 -18.12 27.82
CA THR A 470 16.77 -18.16 28.65
C THR A 470 16.45 -17.64 30.07
N PRO A 471 17.10 -18.15 31.12
CA PRO A 471 17.12 -17.49 32.42
C PRO A 471 17.67 -16.08 32.24
N ARG A 472 17.01 -15.08 32.84
CA ARG A 472 17.31 -13.65 32.68
C ARG A 472 18.79 -13.38 32.92
N ALA A 473 19.55 -13.18 31.84
CA ALA A 473 20.93 -12.74 31.92
C ALA A 473 21.00 -11.40 32.69
N VAL A 474 22.05 -11.25 33.51
CA VAL A 474 22.31 -10.03 34.26
C VAL A 474 22.38 -8.85 33.29
N ASN A 475 21.69 -7.76 33.62
CA ASN A 475 21.56 -6.61 32.71
C ASN A 475 22.96 -6.12 32.29
N PRO A 476 23.28 -6.02 30.97
CA PRO A 476 24.34 -5.12 30.54
C PRO A 476 23.96 -3.68 30.91
N PRO A 477 24.94 -2.76 31.09
CA PRO A 477 24.65 -1.40 31.55
C PRO A 477 23.71 -0.68 30.57
N SER A 478 22.77 0.09 31.14
CA SER A 478 21.82 0.88 30.36
C SER A 478 22.54 1.88 29.45
N ALA A 479 22.58 1.58 28.16
CA ALA A 479 23.08 2.44 27.10
C ALA A 479 22.00 2.64 26.02
N ALA A 480 20.74 2.72 26.45
CA ALA A 480 19.57 2.98 25.60
C ALA A 480 18.49 3.78 26.35
N GLU A 481 18.90 4.67 27.27
CA GLU A 481 18.09 5.87 27.46
C GLU A 481 18.27 6.73 26.22
N THR A 482 17.26 6.69 25.33
CA THR A 482 17.00 7.82 24.43
C THR A 482 17.07 9.08 25.27
N PRO A 483 17.86 10.11 24.90
CA PRO A 483 17.70 11.41 25.51
C PRO A 483 16.24 11.80 25.29
N ALA A 484 15.48 11.92 26.38
CA ALA A 484 14.17 12.54 26.31
C ALA A 484 14.37 13.89 25.62
N PRO A 485 13.45 14.33 24.73
CA PRO A 485 13.60 15.62 24.08
C PRO A 485 13.85 16.66 25.16
N VAL A 486 14.95 17.40 25.04
CA VAL A 486 15.18 18.57 25.89
C VAL A 486 14.06 19.53 25.53
N ALA A 487 12.99 19.46 26.33
CA ALA A 487 11.83 20.32 26.23
C ALA A 487 12.25 21.70 26.72
N ASP A 488 13.00 22.39 25.85
CA ASP A 488 13.56 23.70 26.11
C ASP A 488 12.39 24.65 26.40
N PRO A 489 12.20 25.16 27.63
CA PRO A 489 10.90 25.71 28.06
C PRO A 489 10.52 27.08 27.45
N ASP A 490 11.20 27.51 26.38
CA ASP A 490 11.17 28.89 25.91
C ASP A 490 10.56 29.12 24.51
N LEU A 491 10.19 28.06 23.79
CA LEU A 491 9.40 28.16 22.55
C LEU A 491 7.89 28.24 22.83
N LEU A 492 7.40 29.48 22.87
CA LEU A 492 5.97 29.85 22.91
C LEU A 492 5.16 29.22 21.76
N GLU A 493 5.85 28.82 20.68
CA GLU A 493 5.34 28.15 19.48
C GLU A 493 4.62 26.84 19.78
N SER A 494 5.18 25.99 20.67
CA SER A 494 4.66 24.64 20.93
C SER A 494 3.26 24.65 21.55
N VAL A 495 2.99 25.62 22.43
CA VAL A 495 1.68 25.78 23.09
C VAL A 495 0.61 26.33 22.12
N LEU A 496 1.03 27.01 21.05
CA LEU A 496 0.13 27.51 20.00
C LEU A 496 -0.17 26.45 18.94
N LEU A 497 0.77 25.55 18.65
CA LEU A 497 0.62 24.48 17.67
C LEU A 497 -0.28 23.31 18.15
N GLU A 498 -0.37 23.08 19.47
CA GLU A 498 -1.15 21.98 20.03
C GLU A 498 -2.63 22.34 20.35
N ALA A 499 -2.98 23.64 20.34
CA ALA A 499 -4.32 24.13 20.63
C ALA A 499 -5.25 24.06 19.40
N LYS A 500 -6.13 23.03 19.34
CA LYS A 500 -7.13 22.86 18.27
C LYS A 500 -8.27 23.91 18.23
N GLU A 501 -8.29 24.88 19.14
CA GLU A 501 -9.26 25.99 19.15
C GLU A 501 -8.56 27.34 19.46
N PRO A 502 -9.07 28.48 18.94
CA PRO A 502 -8.41 29.77 19.08
C PRO A 502 -8.40 30.28 20.53
N VAL A 503 -7.20 30.34 21.11
CA VAL A 503 -6.96 30.75 22.50
C VAL A 503 -7.46 32.19 22.76
N ARG A 504 -8.28 32.35 23.81
CA ARG A 504 -8.84 33.67 24.21
C ARG A 504 -7.73 34.65 24.60
N ARG A 505 -7.90 35.94 24.21
CA ARG A 505 -6.93 37.04 24.42
C ARG A 505 -6.42 37.16 25.86
N ASP A 506 -7.26 36.85 26.84
CA ASP A 506 -6.95 36.99 28.27
C ASP A 506 -5.85 36.02 28.74
N VAL A 507 -5.80 34.84 28.11
CA VAL A 507 -4.78 33.80 28.35
C VAL A 507 -3.45 34.19 27.70
N LEU A 508 -3.49 34.73 26.48
CA LEU A 508 -2.30 35.30 25.82
C LEU A 508 -1.69 36.45 26.63
N LEU A 509 -2.51 37.39 27.13
CA LEU A 509 -2.05 38.51 27.95
C LEU A 509 -1.42 38.07 29.28
N THR A 510 -1.91 36.99 29.90
CA THR A 510 -1.30 36.46 31.13
C THR A 510 0.02 35.74 30.86
N LEU A 511 0.14 34.98 29.76
CA LEU A 511 1.40 34.36 29.33
C LEU A 511 2.49 35.41 29.00
N VAL A 512 2.15 36.44 28.24
CA VAL A 512 3.09 37.54 27.90
C VAL A 512 3.55 38.29 29.17
N LYS A 513 2.64 38.59 30.10
CA LYS A 513 3.01 39.21 31.39
C LYS A 513 3.97 38.32 32.20
N LYS A 514 3.78 37.00 32.18
CA LYS A 514 4.67 36.03 32.86
C LYS A 514 6.07 35.99 32.24
N ARG A 515 6.19 36.11 30.90
CA ARG A 515 7.50 36.24 30.19
C ARG A 515 8.19 37.55 30.54
N ALA A 516 7.46 38.68 30.57
CA ALA A 516 8.01 39.98 30.93
C ALA A 516 8.52 40.04 32.39
N GLN A 517 7.82 39.38 33.33
CA GLN A 517 8.27 39.25 34.73
C GLN A 517 9.49 38.34 34.90
N ARG A 518 9.70 37.35 34.02
CA ARG A 518 10.88 36.48 34.05
C ARG A 518 12.12 37.18 33.50
N LYS A 519 12.02 37.94 32.38
CA LYS A 519 13.14 38.74 31.88
C LYS A 519 13.67 39.76 32.90
N LYS A 520 12.77 40.40 33.67
CA LYS A 520 13.13 41.31 34.78
C LYS A 520 13.77 40.63 36.03
N LYS A 521 14.05 39.32 35.98
CA LYS A 521 14.75 38.56 37.01
C LYS A 521 16.09 37.96 36.53
N THR A 522 16.44 38.20 35.27
CA THR A 522 17.66 37.70 34.61
C THR A 522 18.57 38.82 34.11
N ASP A 523 18.15 40.07 34.31
CA ASP A 523 18.98 41.28 34.37
C ASP A 523 19.09 41.69 35.86
#